data_AF-A0A238XUX9-F1
#
_entry.id   AF-A0A238XUX9-F1
#
_cell.length_a   1.000
_cell.length_b   1.000
_cell.length_c   1.000
_cell.angle_alpha   90.00
_cell.angle_beta   90.00
_cell.angle_gamma   90.00
#
_symmetry.space_group_name_H-M   'P 1'
#
loop_
_entity.id
_entity.type
_entity.pdbx_description
1 polymer ?
#
loop_
_entity_poly.entity_id
_entity_poly.type
_entity_poly.pdbx_seq_one_letter_code
_entity_poly.pdbx_strand_id
1 'polypeptide(L)'
;MSNFNEILTFESKSAYDFAYDLSMKKNFSTPKIYTANGDLKKRWYVYFSFRNPKTGRLKRITPFYGDANKRTYYIRPDIKLRDLELHQLTLNYEKTTQKLQYII
;
A
#
# COMPACT_ATOMS: atom_id res chain seq x y z
N MET A 1 -15.52 -35.73 -3.15
CA MET A 1 -14.59 -36.43 -2.25
C MET A 1 -13.32 -36.68 -3.04
N SER A 2 -12.19 -36.14 -2.60
CA SER A 2 -10.89 -36.34 -3.23
C SER A 2 -10.46 -37.80 -3.07
N ASN A 3 -9.93 -38.41 -4.13
CA ASN A 3 -9.44 -39.79 -4.11
C ASN A 3 -8.11 -39.86 -3.33
N PHE A 4 -7.87 -40.92 -2.55
CA PHE A 4 -6.64 -41.10 -1.77
C PHE A 4 -5.37 -40.97 -2.63
N ASN A 5 -5.43 -41.45 -3.88
CA ASN A 5 -4.32 -41.31 -4.83
C ASN A 5 -4.08 -39.86 -5.27
N GLU A 6 -5.12 -39.02 -5.33
CA GLU A 6 -4.98 -37.60 -5.63
C GLU A 6 -4.30 -36.85 -4.47
N ILE A 7 -4.61 -37.24 -3.23
CA ILE A 7 -4.00 -36.66 -2.03
C ILE A 7 -2.51 -37.00 -1.98
N LEU A 8 -2.15 -38.28 -2.17
CA LEU A 8 -0.76 -38.72 -2.20
C LEU A 8 0.06 -38.07 -3.32
N THR A 9 -0.51 -37.94 -4.52
CA THR A 9 0.18 -37.28 -5.64
C THR A 9 0.35 -35.79 -5.42
N PHE A 10 -0.64 -35.11 -4.82
CA PHE A 10 -0.55 -33.71 -4.43
C PHE A 10 0.53 -33.47 -3.37
N GLU A 11 0.54 -34.26 -2.29
CA GLU A 11 1.54 -34.13 -1.23
C GLU A 11 2.96 -34.40 -1.73
N SER A 12 3.14 -35.43 -2.56
CA SER A 12 4.45 -35.78 -3.13
C SER A 12 4.97 -34.68 -4.05
N LYS A 13 4.11 -34.14 -4.93
CA LYS A 13 4.46 -33.02 -5.81
C LYS A 13 4.75 -31.75 -5.02
N SER A 14 3.94 -31.43 -4.02
CA SER A 14 4.13 -30.29 -3.12
C SER A 14 5.46 -30.40 -2.38
N ALA A 15 5.76 -31.55 -1.77
CA ALA A 15 7.01 -31.78 -1.05
C ALA A 15 8.24 -31.65 -1.97
N TYR A 16 8.16 -32.17 -3.20
CA TYR A 16 9.20 -32.01 -4.21
C TYR A 16 9.39 -30.53 -4.59
N ASP A 17 8.32 -29.83 -4.94
CA ASP A 17 8.36 -28.40 -5.31
C ASP A 17 8.93 -27.55 -4.17
N PHE A 18 8.52 -27.81 -2.92
CA PHE A 18 9.06 -27.12 -1.74
C PHE A 18 10.55 -27.43 -1.52
N ALA A 19 10.97 -28.68 -1.63
CA ALA A 19 12.38 -29.06 -1.44
C ALA A 19 13.28 -28.40 -2.50
N TYR A 20 12.85 -28.38 -3.76
CA TYR A 20 13.58 -27.71 -4.83
C TYR A 20 13.57 -26.19 -4.65
N ASP A 21 12.43 -25.57 -4.33
CA ASP A 21 12.34 -24.11 -4.09
C ASP A 21 13.12 -23.66 -2.84
N LEU A 22 13.25 -24.52 -1.82
CA LEU A 22 14.10 -24.31 -0.65
C LEU A 22 15.60 -24.44 -0.98
N SER A 23 15.95 -25.38 -1.86
CA SER A 23 17.34 -25.62 -2.28
C SER A 23 17.87 -24.49 -3.18
N MET A 24 16.98 -23.84 -3.95
CA MET A 24 17.36 -22.79 -4.87
C MET A 24 17.56 -21.47 -4.15
N LYS A 25 18.68 -20.79 -4.47
CA LYS A 25 18.95 -19.45 -3.95
C LYS A 25 17.90 -18.48 -4.49
N LYS A 26 16.99 -18.03 -3.63
CA LYS A 26 15.96 -17.04 -3.98
C LYS A 26 16.58 -15.80 -4.65
N ASN A 27 15.93 -15.36 -5.73
CA ASN A 27 16.34 -14.19 -6.51
C ASN A 27 16.01 -12.88 -5.81
N PHE A 28 15.08 -12.89 -4.87
CA PHE A 28 14.70 -11.72 -4.08
C PHE A 28 14.55 -12.10 -2.61
N SER A 29 14.76 -11.11 -1.73
CA SER A 29 14.43 -11.24 -0.33
C SER A 29 12.93 -11.04 -0.11
N THR A 30 12.38 -11.60 0.96
CA THR A 30 11.02 -11.27 1.43
C THR A 30 10.87 -9.75 1.58
N PRO A 31 9.83 -9.13 0.98
CA PRO A 31 9.60 -7.69 1.11
C PRO A 31 9.29 -7.32 2.54
N LYS A 32 9.81 -6.16 2.97
CA LYS A 32 9.64 -5.60 4.31
C LYS A 32 9.07 -4.20 4.21
N ILE A 33 8.25 -3.82 5.18
CA ILE A 33 7.66 -2.48 5.28
C ILE A 33 8.43 -1.69 6.35
N TYR A 34 8.89 -0.51 5.99
CA TYR A 34 9.38 0.47 6.95
C TYR A 34 8.20 1.32 7.43
N THR A 35 7.86 1.22 8.72
CA THR A 35 6.73 1.93 9.34
C THR A 35 7.17 3.07 10.27
N ALA A 36 8.48 3.39 10.29
CA ALA A 36 9.04 4.41 11.18
C ALA A 36 8.60 4.29 12.66
N ASN A 37 8.44 3.05 13.14
CA ASN A 37 7.94 2.75 14.48
C ASN A 37 6.54 3.33 14.79
N GLY A 38 5.68 3.40 13.76
CA GLY A 38 4.33 3.96 13.87
C GLY A 38 4.26 5.48 13.71
N ASP A 39 5.38 6.17 13.46
CA ASP A 39 5.39 7.61 13.25
C ASP A 39 4.72 7.98 11.92
N LEU A 40 3.50 8.49 12.01
CA LEU A 40 2.71 8.97 10.86
C LEU A 40 3.30 10.23 10.22
N LYS A 41 4.26 10.94 10.85
CA LYS A 41 4.93 12.09 10.22
C LYS A 41 5.93 11.65 9.15
N LYS A 42 6.39 10.40 9.21
CA LYS A 42 7.37 9.83 8.30
C LYS A 42 6.69 8.98 7.23
N ARG A 43 7.25 9.00 6.03
CA ARG A 43 6.74 8.21 4.91
C ARG A 43 7.09 6.75 5.09
N TRP A 44 6.08 5.89 4.95
CA TRP A 44 6.29 4.45 4.94
C TRP A 44 6.69 3.99 3.54
N TYR A 45 7.49 2.93 3.46
CA TYR A 45 7.94 2.38 2.19
C TYR A 45 8.17 0.88 2.27
N VAL A 46 8.02 0.20 1.14
CA VAL A 46 8.34 -1.22 0.98
C VAL A 46 9.75 -1.33 0.41
N TYR A 47 10.55 -2.23 0.96
CA TYR A 47 11.89 -2.50 0.47
C TYR A 47 12.16 -4.00 0.42
N PHE A 48 12.94 -4.40 -0.58
CA PHE A 48 13.51 -5.73 -0.69
C PHE A 48 14.87 -5.64 -1.41
N SER A 49 15.55 -6.77 -1.52
CA SER A 49 16.81 -6.88 -2.23
C SER A 49 16.69 -7.88 -3.36
N PHE A 50 17.34 -7.59 -4.48
CA PHE A 50 17.40 -8.46 -5.65
C PHE A 50 18.81 -9.06 -5.78
N ARG A 51 18.89 -10.31 -6.24
CA ARG A 51 20.15 -11.02 -6.46
C ARG A 51 20.75 -10.54 -7.77
N ASN A 52 21.90 -9.87 -7.69
CA ASN A 52 22.62 -9.45 -8.87
C ASN A 52 23.06 -10.70 -9.67
N PRO A 53 22.69 -10.84 -10.95
CA PRO A 53 23.02 -12.02 -11.74
C PRO A 53 24.53 -12.18 -12.00
N LYS A 54 25.30 -11.09 -11.96
CA LYS A 54 26.75 -11.10 -12.19
C LYS A 54 27.55 -11.47 -10.94
N THR A 55 27.14 -10.97 -9.77
CA THR A 55 27.92 -11.16 -8.51
C THR A 55 27.29 -12.18 -7.57
N GLY A 56 26.05 -12.60 -7.82
CA GLY A 56 25.30 -13.52 -6.96
C GLY A 56 24.90 -12.93 -5.60
N ARG A 57 25.25 -11.68 -5.29
CA ARG A 57 24.95 -11.00 -4.02
C ARG A 57 23.60 -10.29 -4.08
N LEU A 58 22.92 -10.21 -2.94
CA LEU A 58 21.69 -9.41 -2.80
C LEU A 58 22.05 -7.92 -2.73
N LYS A 59 21.42 -7.12 -3.58
CA LYS A 59 21.52 -5.65 -3.59
C LYS A 59 20.16 -5.06 -3.26
N ARG A 60 20.13 -4.12 -2.30
CA ARG A 60 18.94 -3.33 -1.99
C ARG A 60 18.57 -2.51 -3.22
N ILE A 61 17.32 -2.62 -3.67
CA ILE A 61 16.76 -1.77 -4.71
C ILE A 61 16.17 -0.49 -4.09
N THR A 62 15.90 0.51 -4.93
CA THR A 62 15.20 1.72 -4.50
C THR A 62 13.85 1.33 -3.87
N PRO A 63 13.53 1.86 -2.66
CA PRO A 63 12.27 1.54 -2.01
C PRO A 63 11.06 2.01 -2.82
N PHE A 64 9.98 1.23 -2.76
CA PHE A 64 8.69 1.60 -3.34
C PHE A 64 7.88 2.37 -2.30
N TYR A 65 7.40 3.54 -2.69
CA TYR A 65 6.54 4.38 -1.88
C TYR A 65 5.08 4.13 -2.27
N GLY A 66 4.23 3.90 -1.27
CA GLY A 66 2.78 3.81 -1.46
C GLY A 66 2.05 5.04 -0.92
N ASP A 67 0.77 5.15 -1.26
CA ASP A 67 -0.06 6.28 -0.83
C ASP A 67 -0.67 6.13 0.58
N ALA A 68 -0.56 4.94 1.18
CA ALA A 68 -1.16 4.61 2.49
C ALA A 68 -0.70 5.50 3.66
N ASN A 69 0.49 6.11 3.56
CA ASN A 69 0.96 7.15 4.49
C ASN A 69 1.62 8.29 3.70
N LYS A 70 0.92 8.77 2.67
CA LYS A 70 1.27 10.01 1.99
C LYS A 70 0.80 11.16 2.84
N ARG A 71 1.56 11.50 3.88
CA ARG A 71 1.32 12.75 4.60
C ARG A 71 1.74 13.89 3.67
N THR A 72 0.77 14.42 2.94
CA THR A 72 0.86 15.64 2.15
C THR A 72 0.97 16.82 3.12
N TYR A 73 2.12 16.99 3.77
CA TYR A 73 2.46 18.28 4.36
C TYR A 73 2.99 19.23 3.30
N TYR A 74 2.21 19.39 2.23
CA TYR A 74 2.24 20.52 1.30
C TYR A 74 0.86 20.61 0.63
N ILE A 75 -0.23 20.59 1.42
CA ILE A 75 -1.45 21.23 0.94
C ILE A 75 -1.09 22.71 0.93
N ARG A 76 -0.82 23.22 -0.28
CA ARG A 76 -0.72 24.64 -0.59
C ARG A 76 -1.77 25.41 0.23
N PRO A 77 -1.37 26.31 1.15
CA PRO A 77 -2.31 26.95 2.08
C PRO A 77 -3.51 27.60 1.37
N ASP A 78 -3.28 28.11 0.17
CA ASP A 78 -4.25 28.65 -0.78
C ASP A 78 -5.36 27.67 -1.19
N ILE A 79 -5.06 26.38 -1.33
CA ILE A 79 -6.07 25.36 -1.65
C ILE A 79 -6.97 25.12 -0.43
N LYS A 80 -6.38 25.04 0.76
CA LYS A 80 -7.14 24.83 2.00
C LYS A 80 -8.07 26.02 2.30
N LEU A 81 -7.60 27.24 2.07
CA LEU A 81 -8.39 28.47 2.19
C LEU A 81 -9.54 28.49 1.19
N ARG A 82 -9.29 28.12 -0.08
CA ARG A 82 -10.34 28.04 -1.10
C ARG A 82 -11.43 27.03 -0.76
N ASP A 83 -11.05 25.84 -0.28
CA ASP A 83 -12.02 24.81 0.11
C ASP A 83 -12.87 25.24 1.31
N LEU A 84 -12.28 25.98 2.26
CA LEU A 84 -13.00 26.57 3.40
C LEU A 84 -13.99 27.65 2.96
N GLU A 85 -13.59 28.55 2.06
CA GLU A 85 -14.45 29.61 1.52
C GLU A 85 -15.64 29.02 0.74
N LEU A 86 -15.39 28.02 -0.10
CA LEU A 86 -16.44 27.31 -0.85
C LEU A 86 -17.45 26.66 0.10
N HIS A 87 -16.98 26.00 1.17
CA HIS A 87 -17.86 25.36 2.13
C HIS A 87 -18.79 26.37 2.85
N GLN A 88 -18.24 27.53 3.25
CA GLN A 88 -19.03 28.60 3.88
C GLN A 88 -20.10 29.17 2.92
N LEU A 89 -19.75 29.34 1.65
CA LEU A 89 -20.69 29.80 0.62
C LEU A 89 -21.83 28.80 0.40
N THR A 90 -21.53 27.51 0.34
CA THR A 90 -22.55 26.46 0.19
C THR A 90 -23.51 26.44 1.37
N LEU A 91 -22.98 26.49 2.61
CA LEU A 91 -23.80 26.54 3.82
C LEU A 91 -24.72 27.77 3.86
N ASN A 92 -24.25 28.92 3.35
CA ASN A 92 -25.06 30.13 3.28
C ASN A 92 -26.16 30.03 2.23
N TYR A 93 -25.85 29.46 1.05
CA TYR A 93 -26.85 29.20 0.01
C TYR A 93 -27.97 28.29 0.53
N GLU A 94 -27.62 27.18 1.18
CA GLU A 94 -28.59 26.24 1.76
C GLU A 94 -29.47 26.89 2.83
N LYS A 95 -28.90 27.72 3.71
CA LYS A 95 -29.69 28.48 4.69
C LYS A 95 -30.65 29.46 4.02
N THR A 96 -30.23 30.12 2.96
CA THR A 96 -31.10 31.07 2.24
C THR A 96 -32.22 30.38 1.49
N THR A 97 -31.96 29.25 0.82
CA THR A 97 -32.99 28.47 0.13
C THR A 97 -34.00 27.89 1.12
N GLN A 98 -33.54 27.39 2.26
CA GLN A 98 -34.42 26.89 3.32
C GLN A 98 -35.29 28.00 3.94
N LYS A 99 -34.74 29.22 4.09
CA LYS A 99 -35.51 30.39 4.54
C LYS A 99 -36.55 30.84 3.49
N LEU A 100 -36.22 30.78 2.21
CA LEU A 100 -37.13 31.13 1.12
C LEU A 100 -38.26 30.09 0.95
N GLN A 101 -37.99 28.81 1.19
CA GLN A 101 -38.99 27.74 1.19
C GLN A 101 -40.04 27.88 2.31
N TYR A 102 -39.73 28.64 3.37
CA TYR A 102 -40.66 28.91 4.47
C TYR A 102 -41.51 30.18 4.25
N ILE A 103 -41.21 30.97 3.22
CA ILE A 103 -41.87 32.24 2.92
C ILE A 103 -42.94 32.08 1.80
N ILE A 104 -42.97 30.91 1.12
CA ILE A 104 -43.99 30.50 0.15
C ILE A 104 -44.91 29.47 0.82
#